data_AF-A0A0E3CFH0-F1
#
_entry.id   AF-A0A0E3CFH0-F1
#
_cell.length_a   1.000
_cell.length_b   1.000
_cell.length_c   1.000
_cell.angle_alpha   90.00
_cell.angle_beta   90.00
_cell.angle_gamma   90.00
#
_symmetry.space_group_name_H-M   'P 1'
#
loop_
_entity.id
_entity.type
_entity.pdbx_description
1 polymer ?
#
loop_
_entity_poly.entity_id
_entity_poly.type
_entity_poly.pdbx_seq_one_letter_code
_entity_poly.pdbx_strand_id
1 'polypeptide(L)'
;MKTRQQALAAAALAFSAFAPALAQVKCTMPNQKVITLQTATRCPPDALKAETLDGKDITPPASQRPPAPRTSAPPKAEAPKPVENHIVRPRKEEYVEPFDAARVICDVIEEKKAGLCSIDQQSRPTKSPSIRVTTSGTVDEMRQLCQTLAKSAHDLSKGSMRTRFWSVKVYSRHDIFTPVASCNV
;
A
#
# COMPACT_ATOMS: atom_id res chain seq x y z
N MET A 1 -48.27 -23.18 -2.20
CA MET A 1 -47.55 -23.08 -0.91
C MET A 1 -46.25 -22.35 -1.19
N LYS A 2 -46.20 -21.01 -1.28
CA LYS A 2 -46.41 -19.97 -0.26
C LYS A 2 -45.49 -20.16 0.96
N THR A 3 -44.79 -19.06 1.28
CA THR A 3 -44.08 -18.73 2.54
C THR A 3 -42.77 -19.44 2.86
N ARG A 4 -41.64 -18.96 2.28
CA ARG A 4 -40.32 -18.87 2.95
C ARG A 4 -39.48 -17.65 2.48
N GLN A 5 -40.14 -16.60 2.00
CA GLN A 5 -39.58 -15.24 1.97
C GLN A 5 -40.22 -14.52 3.15
N GLN A 6 -39.43 -13.73 3.89
CA GLN A 6 -39.75 -13.05 5.16
C GLN A 6 -39.35 -13.81 6.43
N ALA A 7 -38.06 -13.76 6.74
CA ALA A 7 -37.56 -13.51 8.09
C ALA A 7 -36.08 -13.16 7.98
N LEU A 8 -35.62 -12.21 8.80
CA LEU A 8 -34.23 -11.74 8.95
C LEU A 8 -33.81 -10.56 8.06
N ALA A 9 -34.69 -9.56 7.95
CA ALA A 9 -34.27 -8.16 7.91
C ALA A 9 -34.59 -7.54 9.28
N ALA A 10 -33.75 -7.80 10.30
CA ALA A 10 -33.75 -7.11 11.60
C ALA A 10 -32.56 -7.57 12.46
N ALA A 11 -31.36 -7.09 12.13
CA ALA A 11 -30.23 -7.03 13.07
C ALA A 11 -29.20 -6.01 12.55
N ALA A 12 -29.69 -4.85 12.12
CA ALA A 12 -28.88 -3.63 12.08
C ALA A 12 -29.15 -2.91 13.40
N LEU A 13 -28.09 -2.33 13.97
CA LEU A 13 -28.02 -1.64 15.27
C LEU A 13 -27.70 -2.57 16.45
N ALA A 14 -26.41 -2.68 16.77
CA ALA A 14 -25.88 -2.41 18.13
C ALA A 14 -24.46 -2.98 18.34
N PHE A 15 -23.45 -2.58 17.56
CA PHE A 15 -22.05 -2.68 17.99
C PHE A 15 -21.22 -1.54 17.38
N SER A 16 -21.55 -0.31 17.77
CA SER A 16 -20.70 0.87 17.57
C SER A 16 -20.52 1.57 18.92
N ALA A 17 -19.75 0.97 19.82
CA ALA A 17 -19.22 1.64 21.00
C ALA A 17 -18.00 0.85 21.50
N PHE A 18 -16.98 1.58 21.96
CA PHE A 18 -15.65 1.13 22.39
C PHE A 18 -14.60 1.01 21.29
N ALA A 19 -14.38 2.10 20.55
CA ALA A 19 -13.02 2.47 20.23
C ALA A 19 -12.41 3.12 21.49
N PRO A 20 -11.31 2.61 22.07
CA PRO A 20 -10.57 3.38 23.05
C PRO A 20 -10.09 4.65 22.35
N ALA A 21 -10.40 5.81 22.92
CA ALA A 21 -9.86 7.09 22.50
C ALA A 21 -8.33 6.99 22.58
N LEU A 22 -7.69 6.74 21.43
CA LEU A 22 -6.25 6.77 21.31
C LEU A 22 -5.82 8.21 21.62
N ALA A 23 -5.04 8.36 22.70
CA ALA A 23 -4.61 9.66 23.20
C ALA A 23 -3.91 10.44 22.08
N GLN A 24 -4.58 11.51 21.61
CA GLN A 24 -4.05 12.39 20.58
C GLN A 24 -3.29 13.54 21.25
N VAL A 25 -2.01 13.70 20.91
CA VAL A 25 -1.15 14.77 21.46
C VAL A 25 -0.76 15.73 20.35
N LYS A 26 -0.95 17.02 20.60
CA LYS A 26 -0.53 18.15 19.75
C LYS A 26 0.82 18.66 20.24
N CYS A 27 1.84 18.55 19.39
CA CYS A 27 3.20 18.95 19.69
C CYS A 27 3.59 20.17 18.85
N THR A 28 4.12 21.21 19.46
CA THR A 28 4.68 22.37 18.77
C THR A 28 6.20 22.21 18.68
N MET A 29 6.74 22.16 17.47
CA MET A 29 8.18 21.99 17.21
C MET A 29 8.93 23.34 17.23
N PRO A 30 10.28 23.35 17.30
CA PRO A 30 11.10 24.57 17.38
C PRO A 30 10.97 25.50 16.17
N ASN A 31 10.59 24.93 15.03
CA ASN A 31 10.28 25.65 13.80
C ASN A 31 8.82 26.13 13.72
N GLN A 32 8.11 26.17 14.85
CA GLN A 32 6.69 26.55 14.98
C GLN A 32 5.70 25.62 14.25
N LYS A 33 6.15 24.46 13.72
CA LYS A 33 5.24 23.48 13.12
C LYS A 33 4.53 22.68 14.18
N VAL A 34 3.23 22.50 14.00
CA VAL A 34 2.39 21.69 14.89
C VAL A 34 2.20 20.31 14.28
N ILE A 35 2.51 19.27 15.04
CA ILE A 35 2.25 17.87 14.67
C ILE A 35 1.25 17.25 15.65
N THR A 36 0.32 16.46 15.13
CA THR A 36 -0.66 15.72 15.95
C THR A 36 -0.33 14.24 15.89
N LEU A 37 0.00 13.65 17.05
CA LEU A 37 0.32 12.24 17.18
C LEU A 37 -0.93 11.52 17.69
N GLN A 38 -1.54 10.69 16.85
CA GLN A 38 -2.81 10.03 17.16
C GLN A 38 -2.66 8.78 18.05
N THR A 39 -1.44 8.25 18.17
CA THR A 39 -1.16 6.98 18.87
C THR A 39 -0.11 7.13 19.97
N ALA A 40 0.47 8.31 20.15
CA ALA A 40 1.56 8.54 21.10
C ALA A 40 1.10 9.46 22.21
N THR A 41 1.40 9.08 23.45
CA THR A 41 1.12 9.87 24.66
C THR A 41 2.19 10.93 24.95
N ARG A 42 3.23 11.03 24.12
CA ARG A 42 4.37 11.95 24.31
C ARG A 42 4.84 12.55 22.99
N CYS A 43 5.21 13.83 23.06
CA CYS A 43 5.88 14.52 21.96
C CYS A 43 7.36 14.12 21.85
N PRO A 44 7.95 14.25 20.65
CA PRO A 44 9.40 14.12 20.49
C PRO A 44 10.14 15.12 21.41
N PRO A 45 11.36 14.80 21.87
CA PRO A 45 12.08 15.58 22.89
C PRO A 45 12.42 17.01 22.45
N ASP A 46 12.38 17.27 21.14
CA ASP A 46 12.64 18.59 20.57
C ASP A 46 11.39 19.48 20.53
N ALA A 47 10.22 19.00 20.97
CA ALA A 47 9.00 19.80 20.99
C ALA A 47 9.06 20.89 22.10
N LEU A 48 8.77 22.13 21.72
CA LEU A 48 8.66 23.27 22.63
C LEU A 48 7.40 23.21 23.51
N LYS A 49 6.33 22.56 23.04
CA LYS A 49 5.05 22.48 23.76
C LYS A 49 4.33 21.18 23.43
N ALA A 50 3.69 20.57 24.43
CA ALA A 50 2.87 19.37 24.28
C ALA A 50 1.50 19.59 24.94
N GLU A 51 0.43 19.51 24.16
CA GLU A 51 -0.95 19.64 24.63
C GLU A 51 -1.75 18.39 24.23
N THR A 52 -2.54 17.82 25.15
CA THR A 52 -3.56 16.84 24.76
C THR A 52 -4.75 17.55 24.11
N LEU A 53 -5.57 16.82 23.34
CA LEU A 53 -6.76 17.39 22.68
C LEU A 53 -7.80 17.95 23.69
N ASP A 54 -7.75 17.49 24.95
CA ASP A 54 -8.55 18.01 26.07
C ASP A 54 -7.99 19.31 26.70
N GLY A 55 -6.97 19.93 26.09
CA GLY A 55 -6.38 21.19 26.58
C GLY A 55 -5.53 21.05 27.84
N LYS A 56 -5.19 19.81 28.24
CA LYS A 56 -4.27 19.58 29.35
C LYS A 56 -2.82 19.71 28.89
N ASP A 57 -2.10 20.59 29.55
CA ASP A 57 -0.65 20.71 29.42
C ASP A 57 0.00 19.45 30.02
N ILE A 58 0.76 18.73 29.19
CA ILE A 58 1.53 17.56 29.59
C ILE A 58 3.02 17.78 29.38
N THR A 59 3.46 19.04 29.32
CA THR A 59 4.87 19.40 29.18
C THR A 59 5.64 18.78 30.34
N PRO A 60 6.52 17.77 30.12
CA PRO A 60 7.36 17.27 31.18
C PRO A 60 8.33 18.39 31.60
N PRO A 61 8.71 18.49 32.90
CA PRO A 61 9.59 19.55 33.36
C PRO A 61 10.89 19.51 32.55
N ALA A 62 11.27 20.67 32.02
CA ALA A 62 12.49 20.84 31.24
C ALA A 62 13.66 20.21 32.01
N SER A 63 14.22 19.15 31.45
CA SER A 63 15.42 18.51 31.99
C SER A 63 16.50 19.58 32.06
N GLN A 64 16.86 19.96 33.29
CA GLN A 64 17.91 20.93 33.59
C GLN A 64 19.23 20.37 33.06
N ARG A 65 19.56 20.69 31.82
CA ARG A 65 20.92 20.51 31.30
C ARG A 65 21.76 21.63 31.90
N PRO A 66 22.87 21.35 32.61
CA PRO A 66 23.75 22.38 33.13
C PRO A 66 24.27 23.27 31.98
N PRO A 67 24.46 24.58 32.21
CA PRO A 67 24.97 25.48 31.18
C PRO A 67 26.39 25.07 30.80
N ALA A 68 26.61 24.78 29.51
CA ALA A 68 27.96 24.61 28.98
C ALA A 68 28.73 25.95 29.05
N PRO A 69 30.05 25.93 29.29
CA PRO A 69 30.85 27.15 29.39
C PRO A 69 30.83 27.94 28.08
N ARG A 70 30.73 29.27 28.17
CA ARG A 70 30.85 30.18 27.03
C ARG A 70 32.29 30.14 26.50
N THR A 71 32.52 29.45 25.39
CA THR A 71 33.75 29.63 24.61
C THR A 71 33.55 30.79 23.64
N SER A 72 34.46 31.76 23.74
CA SER A 72 34.63 32.91 22.86
C SER A 72 34.64 32.52 21.38
N ALA A 73 33.90 33.30 20.57
CA ALA A 73 33.83 33.15 19.13
C ALA A 73 35.18 33.43 18.44
N PRO A 74 35.61 32.60 17.46
CA PRO A 74 36.60 32.99 16.47
C PRO A 74 35.92 33.59 15.22
N PRO A 75 36.66 34.40 14.43
CA PRO A 75 36.14 35.15 13.29
C PRO A 75 35.65 34.23 12.16
N LYS A 76 34.57 34.68 11.53
CA LYS A 76 33.83 34.04 10.44
C LYS A 76 34.73 33.89 9.21
N ALA A 77 35.33 32.72 9.02
CA ALA A 77 35.85 32.30 7.73
C ALA A 77 34.67 31.75 6.90
N GLU A 78 34.40 32.36 5.74
CA GLU A 78 33.48 31.82 4.76
C GLU A 78 34.02 30.48 4.25
N ALA A 79 33.50 29.39 4.78
CA ALA A 79 33.66 28.08 4.18
C ALA A 79 32.92 28.09 2.83
N PRO A 80 33.53 27.62 1.73
CA PRO A 80 32.82 27.42 0.48
C PRO A 80 31.64 26.50 0.75
N LYS A 81 30.44 26.92 0.30
CA LYS A 81 29.21 26.14 0.41
C LYS A 81 29.53 24.69 0.02
N PRO A 82 29.28 23.69 0.89
CA PRO A 82 29.29 22.32 0.43
C PRO A 82 28.35 22.27 -0.76
N VAL A 83 28.87 21.88 -1.92
CA VAL A 83 28.02 21.49 -3.04
C VAL A 83 27.16 20.39 -2.46
N GLU A 84 25.92 20.75 -2.14
CA GLU A 84 24.89 19.84 -1.72
C GLU A 84 24.64 18.99 -2.95
N ASN A 85 25.47 17.95 -3.10
CA ASN A 85 25.14 16.79 -3.87
C ASN A 85 23.80 16.36 -3.29
N HIS A 86 22.73 16.82 -3.93
CA HIS A 86 21.43 16.20 -3.92
C HIS A 86 21.71 14.79 -4.43
N ILE A 87 22.20 13.93 -3.54
CA ILE A 87 22.03 12.50 -3.65
C ILE A 87 20.53 12.37 -3.51
N VAL A 88 19.84 12.52 -4.64
CA VAL A 88 18.48 12.09 -4.85
C VAL A 88 18.51 10.65 -4.38
N ARG A 89 18.10 10.41 -3.13
CA ARG A 89 17.86 9.06 -2.65
C ARG A 89 17.00 8.43 -3.74
N PRO A 90 17.41 7.29 -4.34
CA PRO A 90 16.60 6.63 -5.34
C PRO A 90 15.20 6.55 -4.77
N ARG A 91 14.27 7.23 -5.43
CA ARG A 91 12.86 7.27 -5.03
C ARG A 91 12.49 5.80 -4.90
N LYS A 92 12.19 5.32 -3.68
CA LYS A 92 11.80 3.92 -3.45
C LYS A 92 10.81 3.58 -4.55
N GLU A 93 11.17 2.63 -5.42
CA GLU A 93 10.27 2.15 -6.45
C GLU A 93 8.97 1.84 -5.74
N GLU A 94 7.93 2.59 -6.10
CA GLU A 94 6.62 2.52 -5.45
C GLU A 94 6.14 1.09 -5.64
N TYR A 95 6.24 0.32 -4.56
CA TYR A 95 5.88 -1.09 -4.52
C TYR A 95 4.39 -1.21 -4.80
N VAL A 96 4.06 -1.91 -5.88
CA VAL A 96 2.70 -2.20 -6.26
C VAL A 96 2.36 -3.58 -5.71
N GLU A 97 1.29 -3.68 -4.91
CA GLU A 97 0.79 -4.96 -4.45
C GLU A 97 0.40 -5.83 -5.66
N PRO A 98 0.87 -7.09 -5.75
CA PRO A 98 0.68 -7.93 -6.94
C PRO A 98 -0.80 -8.20 -7.24
N PHE A 99 -1.67 -8.17 -6.23
CA PHE A 99 -3.11 -8.31 -6.41
C PHE A 99 -3.75 -7.07 -7.05
N ASP A 100 -3.24 -5.87 -6.78
CA ASP A 100 -3.75 -4.66 -7.40
C ASP A 100 -3.34 -4.60 -8.88
N ALA A 101 -2.11 -5.01 -9.20
CA ALA A 101 -1.69 -5.20 -10.58
C ALA A 101 -2.57 -6.25 -11.31
N ALA A 102 -2.89 -7.36 -10.65
CA ALA A 102 -3.78 -8.39 -11.22
C ALA A 102 -5.21 -7.87 -11.46
N ARG A 103 -5.74 -7.02 -10.56
CA ARG A 103 -7.05 -6.37 -10.74
C ARG A 103 -7.06 -5.45 -11.96
N VAL A 104 -6.06 -4.58 -12.06
CA VAL A 104 -5.93 -3.66 -13.22
C VAL A 104 -5.89 -4.44 -14.54
N ILE A 105 -5.20 -5.58 -14.58
CA ILE A 105 -5.18 -6.45 -15.77
C ILE A 105 -6.58 -6.98 -16.09
N CYS A 106 -7.31 -7.47 -15.08
CA CYS A 106 -8.66 -7.95 -15.28
C CYS A 106 -9.62 -6.85 -15.74
N ASP A 107 -9.51 -5.65 -15.18
CA ASP A 107 -10.31 -4.49 -15.58
C ASP A 107 -10.10 -4.16 -17.07
N VAL A 108 -8.85 -4.19 -17.54
CA VAL A 108 -8.52 -3.95 -18.96
C VAL A 108 -9.11 -5.03 -19.87
N ILE A 109 -9.12 -6.29 -19.44
CA ILE A 109 -9.69 -7.39 -20.23
C ILE A 109 -11.21 -7.25 -20.33
N GLU A 110 -11.86 -6.86 -19.23
CA GLU A 110 -13.31 -6.63 -19.17
C GLU A 110 -13.72 -5.41 -19.99
N GLU A 111 -13.00 -4.29 -19.85
CA GLU A 111 -13.23 -3.06 -20.62
C GLU A 111 -13.13 -3.29 -22.12
N LYS A 112 -12.11 -4.05 -22.56
CA LYS A 112 -11.92 -4.40 -23.97
C LYS A 112 -12.85 -5.49 -24.46
N LYS A 113 -13.69 -6.06 -23.60
CA LYS A 113 -14.55 -7.23 -23.88
C LYS A 113 -13.74 -8.39 -24.49
N ALA A 114 -12.47 -8.50 -24.12
CA ALA A 114 -11.55 -9.49 -24.66
C ALA A 114 -11.79 -10.88 -24.07
N GLY A 115 -12.45 -10.98 -22.92
CA GLY A 115 -12.76 -12.25 -22.28
C GLY A 115 -13.30 -12.08 -20.87
N LEU A 116 -13.39 -13.21 -20.15
CA LEU A 116 -13.64 -13.24 -18.72
C LEU A 116 -12.30 -13.31 -17.99
N CYS A 117 -12.12 -12.50 -16.95
CA CYS A 117 -10.93 -12.53 -16.11
C CYS A 117 -11.29 -12.93 -14.68
N SER A 118 -10.45 -13.75 -14.06
CA SER A 118 -10.59 -14.16 -12.65
C SER A 118 -9.21 -14.33 -12.03
N ILE A 119 -9.11 -13.99 -10.74
CA ILE A 119 -7.84 -14.07 -10.00
C ILE A 119 -7.94 -15.27 -9.06
N ASP A 120 -7.18 -16.32 -9.37
CA ASP A 120 -7.04 -17.49 -8.52
C ASP A 120 -6.02 -17.17 -7.42
N GLN A 121 -6.54 -16.82 -6.24
CA GLN A 121 -5.72 -16.66 -5.05
C GLN A 121 -5.18 -18.01 -4.59
N GLN A 122 -4.00 -17.98 -3.97
CA GLN A 122 -3.33 -19.14 -3.42
C GLN A 122 -4.20 -19.81 -2.35
N SER A 123 -4.98 -20.82 -2.72
CA SER A 123 -5.79 -21.61 -1.77
C SER A 123 -4.99 -22.75 -1.14
N ARG A 124 -3.82 -23.09 -1.72
CA ARG A 124 -2.92 -24.14 -1.23
C ARG A 124 -1.47 -23.68 -1.32
N PRO A 125 -0.60 -24.04 -0.35
CA PRO A 125 0.80 -23.61 -0.31
C PRO A 125 1.63 -24.06 -1.52
N THR A 126 1.16 -25.05 -2.29
CA THR A 126 1.85 -25.61 -3.46
C THR A 126 1.41 -25.02 -4.80
N LYS A 127 0.33 -24.23 -4.84
CA LYS A 127 -0.13 -23.61 -6.09
C LYS A 127 0.37 -22.18 -6.13
N SER A 128 0.93 -21.70 -7.23
CA SER A 128 1.19 -20.27 -7.38
C SER A 128 -0.11 -19.50 -7.65
N PRO A 129 -0.22 -18.23 -7.20
CA PRO A 129 -1.32 -17.37 -7.60
C PRO A 129 -1.36 -17.22 -9.13
N SER A 130 -2.56 -17.17 -9.70
CA SER A 130 -2.69 -17.04 -11.15
C SER A 130 -3.83 -16.15 -11.60
N ILE A 131 -3.63 -15.47 -12.72
CA ILE A 131 -4.69 -14.76 -13.45
C ILE A 131 -5.24 -15.72 -14.49
N ARG A 132 -6.51 -16.06 -14.39
CA ARG A 132 -7.23 -16.90 -15.34
C ARG A 132 -8.01 -16.02 -16.29
N VAL A 133 -7.74 -16.17 -17.59
CA VAL A 133 -8.41 -15.43 -18.67
C VAL A 133 -9.09 -16.43 -19.58
N THR A 134 -10.38 -16.25 -19.84
CA THR A 134 -11.16 -17.09 -20.76
C THR A 134 -11.59 -16.26 -21.95
N THR A 135 -11.12 -16.61 -23.14
CA THR A 135 -11.38 -15.85 -24.37
C THR A 135 -11.74 -16.79 -25.53
N SER A 136 -12.22 -16.20 -26.62
CA SER A 136 -12.46 -16.87 -27.90
C SER A 136 -11.43 -16.36 -28.89
N GLY A 137 -10.71 -17.26 -29.55
CA GLY A 137 -9.69 -16.91 -30.52
C GLY A 137 -9.00 -18.17 -31.05
N THR A 138 -8.02 -17.96 -31.91
CA THR A 138 -7.11 -19.02 -32.35
C THR A 138 -6.06 -19.34 -31.27
N VAL A 139 -5.41 -20.49 -31.39
CA VAL A 139 -4.35 -20.91 -30.45
C VAL A 139 -3.21 -19.88 -30.40
N ASP A 140 -2.83 -19.32 -31.54
CA ASP A 140 -1.73 -18.36 -31.63
C ASP A 140 -2.11 -17.00 -31.03
N GLU A 141 -3.33 -16.51 -31.27
CA GLU A 141 -3.84 -15.30 -30.61
C GLU A 141 -3.88 -15.46 -29.08
N MET A 142 -4.34 -16.62 -28.59
CA MET A 142 -4.39 -16.92 -27.15
C MET A 142 -2.99 -16.99 -26.52
N ARG A 143 -1.99 -17.54 -27.23
CA ARG A 143 -0.60 -17.54 -26.79
C ARG A 143 -0.01 -16.13 -26.76
N GLN A 144 -0.28 -15.33 -27.79
CA GLN A 144 0.20 -13.95 -27.86
C GLN A 144 -0.43 -13.06 -26.79
N LEU A 145 -1.73 -13.27 -26.51
CA LEU A 145 -2.42 -12.65 -25.39
C LEU A 145 -1.75 -13.00 -24.05
N CYS A 146 -1.46 -14.28 -23.82
CA CYS A 146 -0.78 -14.74 -22.61
C CYS A 146 0.56 -14.04 -22.38
N GLN A 147 1.40 -13.94 -23.42
CA GLN A 147 2.69 -13.26 -23.34
C GLN A 147 2.55 -11.75 -23.09
N THR A 148 1.58 -11.12 -23.76
CA THR A 148 1.32 -9.68 -23.63
C THR A 148 0.82 -9.33 -22.23
N LEU A 149 -0.09 -10.16 -21.69
CA LEU A 149 -0.59 -10.00 -20.32
C LEU A 149 0.50 -10.25 -19.29
N ALA A 150 1.34 -11.28 -19.46
CA ALA A 150 2.45 -11.53 -18.56
C ALA A 150 3.45 -10.37 -18.53
N LYS A 151 3.79 -9.81 -19.70
CA LYS A 151 4.65 -8.62 -19.79
C LYS A 151 4.00 -7.40 -19.14
N SER A 152 2.72 -7.16 -19.43
CA SER A 152 1.97 -6.05 -18.82
C SER A 152 1.90 -6.19 -17.30
N ALA A 153 1.72 -7.41 -16.79
CA ALA A 153 1.74 -7.71 -15.37
C ALA A 153 3.10 -7.43 -14.73
N HIS A 154 4.17 -7.78 -15.43
CA HIS A 154 5.53 -7.49 -14.98
C HIS A 154 5.74 -5.97 -14.84
N ASP A 155 5.39 -5.23 -15.89
CA ASP A 155 5.58 -3.78 -15.97
C ASP A 155 4.70 -3.03 -14.95
N LEU A 156 3.42 -3.40 -14.84
CA LEU A 156 2.47 -2.80 -13.89
C LEU A 156 2.85 -3.08 -12.43
N SER A 157 3.32 -4.28 -12.14
CA SER A 157 3.70 -4.68 -10.79
C SER A 157 5.10 -4.21 -10.38
N LYS A 158 5.86 -3.61 -11.31
CA LYS A 158 7.28 -3.26 -11.13
C LYS A 158 8.08 -4.46 -10.60
N GLY A 159 7.76 -5.66 -11.11
CA GLY A 159 8.39 -6.92 -10.73
C GLY A 159 7.85 -7.59 -9.45
N SER A 160 6.93 -7.00 -8.70
CA SER A 160 6.41 -7.61 -7.46
C SER A 160 5.70 -8.94 -7.71
N MET A 161 5.02 -9.10 -8.85
CA MET A 161 4.37 -10.36 -9.24
C MET A 161 5.39 -11.47 -9.56
N ARG A 162 6.54 -11.13 -10.14
CA ARG A 162 7.60 -12.10 -10.45
C ARG A 162 8.18 -12.74 -9.19
N THR A 163 8.38 -11.93 -8.14
CA THR A 163 8.89 -12.42 -6.84
C THR A 163 7.95 -13.42 -6.14
N ARG A 164 6.66 -13.40 -6.50
CA ARG A 164 5.61 -14.27 -5.95
C ARG A 164 5.19 -15.38 -6.93
N PHE A 165 5.98 -15.61 -7.98
CA PHE A 165 5.80 -16.67 -8.98
C PHE A 165 4.41 -16.68 -9.63
N TRP A 166 3.86 -15.50 -9.93
CA TRP A 166 2.56 -15.39 -10.57
C TRP A 166 2.58 -15.98 -11.98
N SER A 167 1.43 -16.55 -12.38
CA SER A 167 1.23 -17.04 -13.74
C SER A 167 -0.07 -16.52 -14.35
N VAL A 168 -0.07 -16.27 -15.65
CA VAL A 168 -1.24 -15.98 -16.46
C VAL A 168 -1.63 -17.26 -17.20
N LYS A 169 -2.87 -17.71 -17.05
CA LYS A 169 -3.41 -18.90 -17.71
C LYS A 169 -4.55 -18.49 -18.61
N VAL A 170 -4.40 -18.75 -19.91
CA VAL A 170 -5.41 -18.44 -20.93
C VAL A 170 -6.14 -19.72 -21.31
N TYR A 171 -7.46 -19.68 -21.20
CA TYR A 171 -8.38 -20.75 -21.51
C TYR A 171 -9.23 -20.38 -22.72
N SER A 172 -9.55 -21.38 -23.52
CA SER A 172 -10.56 -21.22 -24.57
C SER A 172 -11.94 -21.19 -23.92
N ARG A 173 -12.87 -20.42 -24.47
CA ARG A 173 -14.28 -20.48 -24.06
C ARG A 173 -14.88 -21.89 -24.27
N HIS A 174 -14.29 -22.71 -25.13
CA HIS A 174 -14.72 -24.08 -25.40
C HIS A 174 -14.09 -25.14 -24.48
N ASP A 175 -12.94 -24.84 -23.85
CA ASP A 175 -12.29 -25.71 -22.86
C ASP A 175 -11.76 -24.87 -21.69
N ILE A 176 -12.50 -24.93 -20.58
CA ILE A 176 -12.20 -24.20 -19.33
C ILE A 176 -11.32 -24.99 -18.35
N PHE A 177 -11.05 -26.26 -18.65
CA PHE A 177 -10.29 -27.15 -17.78
C PHE A 177 -8.82 -27.16 -18.14
N THR A 178 -8.51 -27.09 -19.44
CA THR A 178 -7.13 -27.09 -19.94
C THR A 178 -6.73 -25.69 -20.41
N PRO A 179 -5.68 -25.07 -19.82
CA PRO A 179 -5.18 -23.81 -20.34
C PRO A 179 -4.53 -24.06 -21.71
N VAL A 180 -4.91 -23.25 -22.69
CA VAL A 180 -4.27 -23.23 -24.02
C VAL A 180 -2.84 -22.71 -23.91
N ALA A 181 -2.63 -21.74 -23.01
CA ALA A 181 -1.32 -21.17 -22.72
C ALA A 181 -1.19 -20.83 -21.23
N SER A 182 0.01 -21.01 -20.69
CA SER A 182 0.39 -20.60 -19.34
C SER A 182 1.71 -19.85 -19.40
N CYS A 183 1.74 -18.60 -18.95
CA CYS A 183 2.90 -17.72 -18.99
C CYS A 183 3.25 -17.26 -17.58
N ASN A 184 4.53 -17.29 -17.23
CA ASN A 184 5.01 -16.74 -15.97
C ASN A 184 5.26 -15.23 -16.12
N VAL A 185 5.00 -14.48 -15.05
CA VAL A 185 5.24 -13.02 -14.95
C VAL A 185 6.66 -12.72 -14.46
#